data_AF-A0A2A6HU20-F1
#
_entry.id   AF-A0A2A6HU20-F1
#
_cell.length_a   1.000
_cell.length_b   1.000
_cell.length_c   1.000
_cell.angle_alpha   90.00
_cell.angle_beta   90.00
_cell.angle_gamma   90.00
#
_symmetry.space_group_name_H-M   'P 1'
#
loop_
_entity.id
_entity.type
_entity.pdbx_description
1 polymer ?
#
loop_
_entity_poly.entity_id
_entity_poly.type
_entity_poly.pdbx_seq_one_letter_code
_entity_poly.pdbx_strand_id
1 'polypeptide(L)' 'MTQRTRTRKAISIIRGLTVVGAGLFGFGYMQFHVVEPISIKIWLIPVTIFAAGIAILWDDFKNP' A
#
# COMPACT_ATOMS: atom_id res chain seq x y z
N MET A 1 -23.57 -16.31 -4.49
CA MET A 1 -22.36 -15.84 -3.79
C MET A 1 -22.64 -14.48 -3.22
N THR A 2 -22.26 -14.33 -1.95
CA THR A 2 -22.82 -13.42 -0.95
C THR A 2 -22.54 -11.95 -1.26
N GLN A 3 -23.58 -11.12 -1.15
CA GLN A 3 -23.53 -9.66 -1.06
C GLN A 3 -22.28 -9.22 -0.27
N ARG A 4 -21.23 -8.71 -0.94
CA ARG A 4 -20.15 -7.96 -0.27
C ARG A 4 -20.85 -6.74 0.33
N THR A 5 -21.12 -6.76 1.64
CA THR A 5 -21.75 -5.64 2.32
C THR A 5 -20.92 -4.38 2.07
N ARG A 6 -21.55 -3.24 1.74
CA ARG A 6 -20.86 -1.96 1.46
C ARG A 6 -19.76 -1.64 2.48
N THR A 7 -19.98 -2.03 3.74
CA THR A 7 -19.03 -1.92 4.84
C THR A 7 -17.73 -2.69 4.62
N ARG A 8 -17.77 -3.94 4.13
CA ARG A 8 -16.56 -4.72 3.84
C ARG A 8 -15.73 -4.12 2.71
N LYS A 9 -16.39 -3.57 1.69
CA LYS A 9 -15.72 -2.87 0.59
C LYS A 9 -15.08 -1.57 1.06
N ALA A 10 -15.78 -0.78 1.87
CA ALA A 10 -15.24 0.45 2.46
C ALA A 10 -14.01 0.17 3.34
N ILE A 11 -14.04 -0.88 4.17
CA ILE A 11 -12.91 -1.29 5.00
C ILE A 11 -11.71 -1.68 4.13
N SER A 12 -11.93 -2.41 3.03
CA SER A 12 -10.87 -2.83 2.12
C SER A 12 -10.23 -1.64 1.40
N ILE A 13 -11.02 -0.69 0.93
CA ILE A 13 -10.54 0.55 0.29
C ILE A 13 -9.73 1.39 1.28
N ILE A 14 -10.24 1.60 2.50
CA ILE A 14 -9.52 2.33 3.55
C ILE A 14 -8.18 1.66 3.81
N ARG A 15 -8.16 0.33 3.96
CA ARG A 15 -6.93 -0.44 4.18
C ARG A 15 -5.96 -0.30 3.00
N GLY A 16 -6.46 -0.41 1.77
CA GLY A 16 -5.66 -0.22 0.56
C GLY A 16 -5.02 1.16 0.51
N LEU A 17 -5.78 2.23 0.77
CA LEU A 17 -5.28 3.60 0.83
C LEU A 17 -4.25 3.80 1.94
N THR A 18 -4.48 3.25 3.14
CA THR A 18 -3.50 3.31 4.24
C THR A 18 -2.20 2.62 3.86
N VAL A 19 -2.27 1.44 3.23
CA VAL A 19 -1.08 0.68 2.84
C VAL A 19 -0.32 1.37 1.70
N VAL A 20 -1.02 1.90 0.69
CA VAL A 20 -0.42 2.72 -0.37
C VAL A 20 0.27 3.96 0.22
N GLY A 21 -0.43 4.67 1.11
CA GLY A 21 0.10 5.85 1.78
C GLY A 21 1.33 5.54 2.63
N ALA A 22 1.32 4.44 3.39
CA ALA A 22 2.48 4.01 4.17
C ALA A 22 3.68 3.64 3.29
N GLY A 23 3.45 2.97 2.16
CA GLY A 23 4.50 2.65 1.19
C GLY A 23 5.13 3.91 0.57
N LEU A 24 4.31 4.87 0.13
CA LEU A 24 4.76 6.17 -0.38
C LEU A 24 5.53 6.98 0.67
N PHE A 25 5.02 7.02 1.90
CA PHE A 25 5.65 7.75 2.99
C PHE A 25 6.99 7.13 3.38
N GLY A 26 7.06 5.80 3.49
CA GLY A 26 8.30 5.08 3.75
C GLY A 26 9.33 5.27 2.62
N PHE A 27 8.87 5.27 1.37
CA PHE A 27 9.72 5.56 0.21
C PHE A 27 10.26 7.00 0.23
N GLY A 28 9.38 7.98 0.45
CA GLY A 28 9.77 9.39 0.55
C GLY A 28 10.73 9.64 1.73
N TYR A 29 10.49 9.00 2.87
CA TYR A 29 11.39 9.09 4.02
C TYR A 29 12.79 8.57 3.67
N MET A 30 12.89 7.39 3.03
CA MET A 30 14.17 6.83 2.61
C MET A 30 14.87 7.69 1.54
N GLN A 31 14.12 8.31 0.62
CA GLN A 31 14.67 9.15 -0.44
C GLN A 31 15.19 10.50 0.07
N PHE A 32 14.53 11.12 1.05
CA PHE A 32 14.82 12.51 1.47
C PHE A 32 15.54 12.63 2.82
N HIS A 33 15.43 11.65 3.72
CA HIS A 33 15.95 11.76 5.09
C HIS A 33 17.11 10.82 5.40
N VAL A 34 17.40 9.84 4.53
CA VAL A 34 18.50 8.91 4.79
C VAL A 34 19.73 9.30 3.99
N VAL A 35 20.75 9.74 4.73
CA VAL A 35 22.01 10.28 4.22
C VAL A 35 23.05 9.16 4.01
N GLU A 36 22.88 8.02 4.67
CA GLU A 36 23.75 6.85 4.53
C GLU A 36 23.30 5.93 3.39
N PRO A 37 24.21 5.17 2.75
CA PRO A 37 23.85 4.20 1.73
C PRO A 37 23.00 3.07 2.33
N ILE A 38 21.68 3.22 2.24
CA ILE A 38 20.74 2.19 2.63
C ILE A 38 20.92 0.99 1.70
N SER A 39 21.09 -0.20 2.27
CA SER A 39 21.11 -1.43 1.48
C SER A 39 19.82 -1.55 0.67
N ILE A 40 19.93 -1.87 -0.63
CA ILE A 40 18.78 -2.04 -1.55
C ILE A 40 17.68 -2.98 -0.98
N LYS A 41 18.07 -3.89 -0.09
CA LYS A 41 17.16 -4.78 0.65
C LYS A 41 16.14 -4.03 1.52
N ILE A 42 16.54 -2.91 2.12
CA ILE A 42 15.68 -2.08 2.96
C ILE A 42 14.76 -1.21 2.08
N TRP A 43 15.23 -0.81 0.89
CA TRP A 43 14.44 -0.12 -0.13
C TRP A 43 13.29 -0.96 -0.70
N LEU A 44 13.45 -2.29 -0.73
CA LEU A 44 12.38 -3.19 -1.16
C LEU A 44 11.16 -3.17 -0.22
N ILE A 45 11.35 -2.80 1.05
CA ILE A 45 10.27 -2.80 2.05
C ILE A 45 9.17 -1.79 1.69
N PRO A 46 9.43 -0.48 1.54
CA PRO A 46 8.39 0.47 1.18
C PRO A 46 7.79 0.20 -0.21
N VAL A 47 8.60 -0.30 -1.16
CA VAL A 47 8.13 -0.64 -2.52
C VAL A 47 7.16 -1.82 -2.51
N THR A 48 7.45 -2.87 -1.74
CA THR A 48 6.55 -4.03 -1.61
C THR A 48 5.26 -3.68 -0.87
N ILE A 49 5.34 -2.84 0.17
CA ILE A 49 4.17 -2.31 0.87
C ILE A 49 3.31 -1.49 -0.10
N PHE A 50 3.91 -0.61 -0.89
CA PHE A 50 3.19 0.17 -1.91
C PHE A 50 2.50 -0.72 -2.95
N ALA A 51 3.21 -1.70 -3.49
CA ALA A 51 2.66 -2.65 -4.46
C ALA A 51 1.50 -3.48 -3.88
N ALA A 52 1.61 -3.92 -2.61
CA ALA A 52 0.54 -4.61 -1.92
C ALA A 52 -0.70 -3.73 -1.74
N GLY A 53 -0.52 -2.45 -1.41
CA GLY A 53 -1.62 -1.49 -1.32
C GLY A 53 -2.34 -1.30 -2.65
N ILE A 54 -1.59 -1.16 -3.76
CA ILE A 54 -2.18 -1.09 -5.10
C ILE A 54 -2.94 -2.37 -5.43
N ALA A 55 -2.39 -3.54 -5.12
CA ALA A 55 -3.06 -4.81 -5.38
C ALA A 55 -4.40 -4.94 -4.64
N ILE A 56 -4.47 -4.47 -3.38
CA ILE A 56 -5.72 -4.44 -2.60
C ILE A 56 -6.74 -3.51 -3.27
N LEU A 57 -6.33 -2.28 -3.62
CA LEU A 57 -7.22 -1.32 -4.28
C LEU A 57 -7.67 -1.81 -5.66
N TRP A 58 -6.79 -2.51 -6.39
CA TRP A 58 -7.10 -3.08 -7.69
C TRP A 58 -8.14 -4.22 -7.59
N ASP A 59 -8.05 -5.09 -6.58
CA ASP A 59 -9.07 -6.12 -6.34
C ASP A 59 -10.43 -5.50 -6.00
N ASP A 60 -10.45 -4.41 -5.23
CA ASP A 60 -11.67 -3.66 -4.92
C ASP A 60 -12.27 -2.91 -6.13
N PHE A 61 -11.43 -2.45 -7.05
CA PHE A 61 -11.87 -1.83 -8.31
C PHE A 61 -12.42 -2.86 -9.31
N LYS A 62 -11.77 -4.04 -9.43
CA LYS A 62 -12.22 -5.11 -10.32
C LYS A 62 -13.50 -5.80 -9.84
N ASN A 63 -13.71 -5.86 -8.53
CA ASN A 63 -14.86 -6.52 -7.90
C ASN A 63 -15.74 -5.49 -7.16
N PRO A 64 -16.54 -4.68 -7.90
CA PRO A 64 -17.28 -3.58 -7.33
C PRO A 64 -18.44 -3.95 -6.39
#